data_AF-A0A403N1Y1-F1
#
_entry.id   AF-A0A403N1Y1-F1
#
_cell.length_a   1.000
_cell.length_b   1.000
_cell.length_c   1.000
_cell.angle_alpha   90.00
_cell.angle_beta   90.00
_cell.angle_gamma   90.00
#
_symmetry.space_group_name_H-M   'P 1'
#
loop_
_entity.id
_entity.type
_entity.pdbx_description
1 polymer ?
#
loop_
_entity_poly.entity_id
_entity_poly.type
_entity_poly.pdbx_seq_one_letter_code
_entity_poly.pdbx_strand_id
1 'polypeptide(L)'
;MSVCLRDKRRKGQRIPDVEMPNGTWFKVLDIEGMSDLVDTRHFCDTAQATPAKAKKIADLVDAWTPPDGWCNGGDREWHQKMKSYIIDFLRNCNGFKTQ
;
A
#
# COMPACT_ATOMS: atom_id res chain seq x y z
N MET A 1 3.54 11.09 11.23
CA MET A 1 4.31 9.85 10.97
C MET A 1 3.85 9.29 9.63
N SER A 2 4.80 8.90 8.78
CA SER A 2 4.57 8.33 7.45
C SER A 2 5.11 6.91 7.39
N VAL A 3 4.62 6.17 6.39
CA VAL A 3 5.08 4.83 6.03
C VAL A 3 5.45 4.84 4.56
N CYS A 4 6.51 4.10 4.24
CA CYS A 4 7.07 4.01 2.90
C CYS A 4 6.98 2.57 2.39
N LEU A 5 6.26 2.35 1.27
CA LEU A 5 6.31 1.09 0.54
C LEU A 5 7.60 1.05 -0.27
N ARG A 6 8.54 0.19 0.14
CA ARG A 6 9.86 0.09 -0.49
C ARG A 6 10.01 -1.21 -1.27
N ASP A 7 10.35 -1.11 -2.54
CA ASP A 7 10.60 -2.26 -3.41
C ASP A 7 11.85 -3.04 -2.96
N LYS A 8 11.76 -4.38 -2.96
CA LYS A 8 12.83 -5.28 -2.49
C LYS A 8 14.01 -5.40 -3.47
N ARG A 9 13.91 -4.85 -4.68
CA ARG A 9 15.04 -4.83 -5.64
C ARG A 9 16.27 -4.10 -5.06
N ARG A 10 17.43 -4.34 -5.69
CA ARG A 10 18.68 -3.66 -5.34
C ARG A 10 18.60 -2.17 -5.69
N LYS A 11 19.36 -1.35 -4.95
CA LYS A 11 19.49 0.09 -5.23
C LYS A 11 19.93 0.28 -6.69
N GLY A 12 19.18 1.09 -7.45
CA GLY A 12 19.38 1.28 -8.91
C GLY A 12 18.43 0.47 -9.81
N GLN A 13 17.69 -0.51 -9.27
CA GLN A 13 16.67 -1.29 -10.01
C GLN A 13 15.26 -1.12 -9.42
N ARG A 14 15.14 -0.43 -8.28
CA ARG A 14 13.87 -0.20 -7.59
C ARG A 14 12.98 0.72 -8.41
N ILE A 15 11.69 0.42 -8.39
CA ILE A 15 10.67 1.41 -8.75
C ILE A 15 10.60 2.49 -7.67
N PRO A 16 10.05 3.68 -7.97
CA PRO A 16 9.83 4.72 -6.97
C PRO A 16 9.05 4.17 -5.77
N ASP A 17 9.51 4.52 -4.57
CA ASP A 17 8.81 4.17 -3.35
C ASP A 17 7.51 4.98 -3.23
N VAL A 18 6.51 4.43 -2.53
CA VAL A 18 5.25 5.16 -2.23
C VAL A 18 5.25 5.55 -0.76
N GLU A 19 5.35 6.83 -0.48
CA GLU A 19 5.23 7.38 0.87
C GLU A 19 3.81 7.89 1.12
N MET A 20 3.25 7.55 2.29
CA MET A 20 1.92 7.99 2.69
C MET A 20 1.82 8.13 4.21
N PRO A 21 0.83 8.87 4.74
CA PRO A 21 0.56 8.91 6.17
C PRO A 21 0.20 7.53 6.73
N ASN A 22 0.59 7.23 7.98
CA ASN A 22 0.27 5.96 8.62
C ASN A 22 -1.22 5.65 8.61
N GLY A 23 -2.06 6.64 8.91
CA GLY A 23 -3.52 6.47 8.89
C GLY A 23 -4.05 6.06 7.52
N THR A 24 -3.43 6.53 6.44
CA THR A 24 -3.78 6.13 5.07
C THR A 24 -3.44 4.66 4.84
N TRP A 25 -2.25 4.22 5.24
CA TRP A 25 -1.84 2.82 5.10
C TRP A 25 -2.63 1.86 6.00
N PHE A 26 -2.93 2.25 7.25
CA PHE A 26 -3.67 1.38 8.17
C PHE A 26 -5.07 1.08 7.66
N LYS A 27 -5.74 2.05 7.00
CA LYS A 27 -7.02 1.78 6.33
C LYS A 27 -6.90 0.79 5.18
N VAL A 28 -5.76 0.74 4.49
CA VAL A 28 -5.47 -0.29 3.49
C VAL A 28 -5.23 -1.65 4.16
N LEU A 29 -4.54 -1.68 5.31
CA LEU A 29 -4.35 -2.91 6.09
C LEU A 29 -5.66 -3.49 6.64
N ASP A 30 -6.65 -2.64 6.90
CA ASP A 30 -7.98 -3.02 7.40
C ASP A 30 -8.90 -3.60 6.31
N ILE A 31 -8.47 -3.65 5.04
CA ILE A 31 -9.25 -4.28 3.96
C ILE A 31 -9.42 -5.77 4.23
N GLU A 32 -10.62 -6.29 4.06
CA GLU A 32 -10.93 -7.71 4.21
C GLU A 32 -10.04 -8.58 3.29
N GLY A 33 -9.45 -9.65 3.85
CA GLY A 33 -8.50 -10.52 3.15
C GLY A 33 -7.04 -10.08 3.21
N MET A 34 -6.73 -8.89 3.75
CA MET A 34 -5.35 -8.42 3.85
C MET A 34 -4.50 -9.25 4.83
N SER A 35 -5.10 -9.75 5.91
CA SER A 35 -4.44 -10.57 6.93
C SER A 35 -3.87 -11.89 6.42
N ASP A 36 -4.40 -12.40 5.30
CA ASP A 36 -3.89 -13.61 4.65
C ASP A 36 -2.62 -13.33 3.82
N LEU A 37 -2.40 -12.06 3.49
CA LEU A 37 -1.34 -11.61 2.59
C LEU A 37 -0.16 -11.05 3.36
N VAL A 38 -0.40 -10.16 4.32
CA VAL A 38 0.64 -9.42 5.06
C VAL A 38 0.28 -9.27 6.53
N ASP A 39 1.26 -8.87 7.33
CA ASP A 39 1.01 -8.43 8.69
C ASP A 39 0.17 -7.14 8.68
N THR A 40 -1.01 -7.20 9.30
CA THR A 40 -1.98 -6.10 9.37
C THR A 40 -1.92 -5.34 10.69
N ARG A 41 -0.97 -5.67 11.58
CA ARG A 41 -0.74 -4.86 12.79
C ARG A 41 -0.44 -3.41 12.37
N HIS A 42 -1.00 -2.45 13.08
CA HIS A 42 -0.84 -1.01 12.80
C HIS A 42 0.53 -0.48 13.25
N PHE A 43 1.59 -1.13 12.76
CA PHE A 43 2.98 -0.72 12.89
C PHE A 43 3.50 -0.31 11.51
N CYS A 44 4.49 0.59 11.47
CA CYS A 44 4.94 1.22 10.23
C CYS A 44 5.88 0.32 9.42
N ASP A 45 6.44 -0.72 10.02
CA ASP A 45 7.63 -1.42 9.53
C ASP A 45 7.48 -2.95 9.45
N THR A 46 6.31 -3.50 9.80
CA THR A 46 6.13 -4.95 9.90
C THR A 46 5.58 -5.59 8.62
N ALA A 47 4.89 -4.82 7.77
CA ALA A 47 4.26 -5.35 6.56
C ALA A 47 5.30 -5.64 5.48
N GLN A 48 5.31 -6.90 5.00
CA GLN A 48 6.19 -7.34 3.92
C GLN A 48 5.48 -8.35 3.02
N ALA A 49 5.66 -8.19 1.71
CA ALA A 49 5.04 -9.07 0.71
C ALA A 49 6.07 -9.63 -0.27
N THR A 50 5.75 -10.79 -0.85
CA THR A 50 6.37 -11.30 -2.08
C THR A 50 5.71 -10.64 -3.30
N PRO A 51 6.30 -10.72 -4.52
CA PRO A 51 5.66 -10.16 -5.71
C PRO A 51 4.25 -10.72 -5.96
N ALA A 52 4.06 -12.02 -5.75
CA ALA A 52 2.75 -12.67 -5.92
C ALA A 52 1.72 -12.15 -4.91
N LYS A 53 2.11 -11.98 -3.64
CA LYS A 53 1.26 -11.39 -2.61
C LYS A 53 0.95 -9.93 -2.92
N ALA A 54 1.94 -9.14 -3.36
CA ALA A 54 1.73 -7.74 -3.74
C ALA A 54 0.68 -7.57 -4.85
N LYS A 55 0.68 -8.46 -5.85
CA LYS A 55 -0.37 -8.45 -6.89
C LYS A 55 -1.77 -8.71 -6.32
N LYS A 56 -1.91 -9.65 -5.38
CA LYS A 56 -3.19 -9.91 -4.69
C LYS A 56 -3.63 -8.72 -3.84
N ILE A 57 -2.70 -8.04 -3.16
CA ILE A 57 -2.98 -6.80 -2.43
C ILE A 57 -3.48 -5.74 -3.40
N ALA A 58 -2.88 -5.62 -4.59
CA ALA A 58 -3.35 -4.70 -5.61
C ALA A 58 -4.79 -4.99 -6.05
N ASP A 59 -5.16 -6.28 -6.21
CA ASP A 59 -6.53 -6.68 -6.51
C ASP A 59 -7.52 -6.25 -5.41
N LEU A 60 -7.16 -6.45 -4.12
CA LEU A 60 -7.99 -6.03 -2.99
C LEU A 60 -8.14 -4.51 -2.93
N VAL A 61 -7.03 -3.76 -3.11
CA VAL A 61 -7.05 -2.30 -3.12
C VAL A 61 -7.88 -1.77 -4.29
N ASP A 62 -7.79 -2.39 -5.46
CA ASP A 62 -8.55 -2.02 -6.66
C ASP A 62 -10.06 -2.21 -6.48
N ALA A 63 -10.48 -3.32 -5.84
CA ALA A 63 -11.89 -3.56 -5.52
C ALA A 63 -12.41 -2.68 -4.35
N TRP A 64 -11.51 -2.19 -3.49
CA TRP A 64 -11.88 -1.45 -2.29
C TRP A 64 -12.32 -0.01 -2.58
N THR A 65 -13.41 0.44 -1.94
CA THR A 65 -13.86 1.84 -1.99
C THR A 65 -13.30 2.58 -0.76
N PRO A 66 -12.47 3.62 -0.94
CA PRO A 66 -11.93 4.37 0.18
C PRO A 66 -13.01 5.03 1.03
N PRO A 67 -12.91 5.00 2.37
CA PRO A 67 -13.83 5.70 3.25
C PRO A 67 -13.62 7.21 3.19
N ASP A 68 -14.65 7.97 3.56
CA ASP A 68 -14.53 9.42 3.75
C ASP A 68 -13.43 9.73 4.79
N GLY A 69 -12.60 10.74 4.50
CA GLY A 69 -11.50 11.13 5.38
C GLY A 69 -10.20 10.31 5.24
N TRP A 70 -10.08 9.40 4.25
CA TRP A 70 -8.92 8.51 4.11
C TRP A 70 -7.59 9.23 3.81
N CYS A 71 -7.51 9.91 2.67
CA CYS A 71 -6.34 10.61 2.19
C CYS A 71 -6.77 12.05 1.87
N ASN A 72 -5.99 13.05 2.33
CA ASN A 72 -6.30 14.46 2.10
C ASN A 72 -7.75 14.85 2.49
N GLY A 73 -8.29 14.26 3.56
CA GLY A 73 -9.67 14.46 3.98
C GLY A 73 -10.67 13.81 3.01
N GLY A 74 -11.65 14.59 2.53
CA GLY A 74 -12.74 14.13 1.65
C GLY A 74 -12.49 14.31 0.15
N ASP A 75 -11.25 14.58 -0.25
CA ASP A 75 -10.89 14.80 -1.65
C ASP A 75 -10.90 13.49 -2.45
N ARG A 76 -12.01 13.24 -3.16
CA ARG A 76 -12.23 12.03 -3.95
C ARG A 76 -11.24 11.87 -5.10
N GLU A 77 -10.79 12.97 -5.71
CA GLU A 77 -9.78 12.89 -6.77
C GLU A 77 -8.43 12.44 -6.20
N TRP A 78 -8.08 12.94 -5.02
CA TRP A 78 -6.88 12.50 -4.33
C TRP A 78 -7.03 11.07 -3.78
N HIS A 79 -8.22 10.62 -3.39
CA HIS A 79 -8.42 9.21 -3.07
C HIS A 79 -8.09 8.32 -4.27
N GLN A 80 -8.58 8.67 -5.46
CA GLN A 80 -8.29 7.92 -6.68
C GLN A 80 -6.80 7.94 -7.06
N LYS A 81 -6.16 9.10 -7.00
CA LYS A 81 -4.73 9.25 -7.31
C LYS A 81 -3.85 8.45 -6.32
N MET A 82 -4.12 8.53 -5.01
CA MET A 82 -3.36 7.78 -4.00
C MET A 82 -3.56 6.27 -4.18
N LYS A 83 -4.79 5.84 -4.42
CA LYS A 83 -5.12 4.45 -4.73
C LYS A 83 -4.37 3.96 -5.98
N SER A 84 -4.33 4.76 -7.05
CA SER A 84 -3.57 4.45 -8.26
C SER A 84 -2.08 4.26 -7.96
N TYR A 85 -1.46 5.16 -7.19
CA TYR A 85 -0.03 5.04 -6.84
C TYR A 85 0.26 3.76 -6.05
N ILE A 86 -0.60 3.38 -5.11
CA ILE A 86 -0.47 2.14 -4.36
C ILE A 86 -0.59 0.94 -5.30
N ILE A 87 -1.61 0.91 -6.16
CA ILE A 87 -1.84 -0.19 -7.11
C ILE A 87 -0.67 -0.31 -8.08
N ASP A 88 -0.25 0.78 -8.70
CA ASP A 88 0.85 0.80 -9.68
C ASP A 88 2.15 0.28 -9.07
N PHE A 89 2.46 0.69 -7.84
CA PHE A 89 3.59 0.15 -7.11
C PHE A 89 3.44 -1.35 -6.87
N LEU A 90 2.31 -1.80 -6.33
CA LEU A 90 2.08 -3.20 -5.98
C LEU A 90 2.11 -4.14 -7.20
N ARG A 91 1.61 -3.68 -8.35
CA ARG A 91 1.64 -4.44 -9.62
C ARG A 91 3.05 -4.62 -10.16
N ASN A 92 3.92 -3.62 -9.96
CA ASN A 92 5.24 -3.55 -10.60
C ASN A 92 6.41 -3.90 -9.67
N CYS A 93 6.21 -3.92 -8.35
CA CYS A 93 7.26 -4.22 -7.38
C CYS A 93 7.74 -5.68 -7.46
N ASN A 94 8.96 -5.95 -7.02
CA ASN A 94 9.45 -7.31 -6.80
C ASN A 94 9.21 -7.77 -5.36
N GLY A 95 8.01 -7.48 -4.85
CA GLY A 95 7.69 -7.54 -3.43
C GLY A 95 8.20 -6.30 -2.69
N PHE A 96 7.63 -6.04 -1.51
CA PHE A 96 7.93 -4.83 -0.75
C PHE A 96 8.09 -5.11 0.73
N LYS A 97 8.62 -4.10 1.43
CA LYS A 97 8.56 -3.96 2.88
C LYS A 97 8.15 -2.53 3.23
N THR A 98 7.46 -2.35 4.34
CA THR A 98 7.16 -1.02 4.89
C THR A 98 8.31 -0.54 5.77
N GLN A 99 8.53 0.77 5.81
CA GLN A 99 9.54 1.46 6.63
C GLN A 99 9.04 2.83 7.07
#